data_AF-A0A0C3A5X7-F1
#
_entry.id   AF-A0A0C3A5X7-F1
#
_cell.length_a   1.000
_cell.length_b   1.000
_cell.length_c   1.000
_cell.angle_alpha   90.00
_cell.angle_beta   90.00
_cell.angle_gamma   90.00
#
_symmetry.space_group_name_H-M   'P 1'
#
loop_
_entity.id
_entity.type
_entity.pdbx_description
1 polymer ?
#
loop_
_entity_poly.entity_id
_entity_poly.type
_entity_poly.pdbx_seq_one_letter_code
_entity_poly.pdbx_strand_id
1 'polypeptide(L)' 'FSHWKSIIPTIIHPYLEYLSETLGKLLAQHVSSLSACLQDCEKQSAVITCLYFD' A
#
# COMPACT_ATOMS: atom_id res chain seq x y z
N PHE A 1 -17.36 0.14 -13.05
CA PHE A 1 -16.63 -0.92 -12.30
C PHE A 1 -15.16 -0.51 -12.22
N SER A 2 -14.81 0.50 -11.41
CA SER A 2 -13.45 1.07 -11.34
C SER A 2 -13.31 2.23 -10.36
N HIS A 3 -14.40 2.66 -9.70
CA HIS A 3 -14.38 3.77 -8.73
C HIS A 3 -13.35 3.57 -7.63
N TRP A 4 -13.10 2.33 -7.20
CA TRP A 4 -12.08 2.02 -6.20
C TRP A 4 -10.68 2.51 -6.60
N LYS A 5 -10.30 2.48 -7.88
CA LYS A 5 -8.99 3.00 -8.34
C LYS A 5 -8.84 4.50 -8.14
N SER A 6 -9.96 5.23 -8.16
CA SER A 6 -10.00 6.68 -7.92
C SER A 6 -10.19 7.02 -6.44
N ILE A 7 -10.93 6.19 -5.70
CA ILE A 7 -11.25 6.41 -4.28
C ILE A 7 -10.05 6.07 -3.38
N ILE A 8 -9.31 5.00 -3.67
CA ILE A 8 -8.17 4.57 -2.85
C ILE A 8 -7.13 5.69 -2.72
N PRO A 9 -6.65 6.36 -3.80
CA PRO A 9 -5.69 7.45 -3.68
C PRO A 9 -6.22 8.63 -2.84
N THR A 10 -7.52 8.94 -2.94
CA THR A 10 -8.12 10.06 -2.19
C THR A 10 -8.22 9.79 -0.69
N ILE A 11 -8.24 8.51 -0.27
CA ILE A 11 -8.26 8.14 1.15
C ILE A 11 -6.85 7.90 1.66
N ILE A 12 -6.01 7.22 0.87
CA ILE A 12 -4.67 6.85 1.29
C ILE A 12 -3.79 8.09 1.45
N HIS A 13 -3.69 8.99 0.47
CA HIS A 13 -2.74 10.11 0.57
C HIS A 13 -2.93 10.97 1.84
N PRO A 14 -4.14 11.48 2.15
CA PRO A 14 -4.33 12.29 3.35
C PRO A 14 -4.04 11.51 4.64
N TYR A 15 -4.32 10.21 4.64
CA TYR A 15 -4.04 9.34 5.77
C TYR A 15 -2.52 9.12 5.95
N LEU A 16 -1.75 8.95 4.87
CA LEU A 16 -0.29 8.85 4.95
C LEU A 16 0.31 10.15 5.49
N GLU A 17 -0.14 11.31 5.00
CA GLU A 17 0.29 12.64 5.45
C GLU A 17 0.00 12.80 6.95
N TYR A 18 -1.24 12.58 7.37
CA TYR A 18 -1.65 12.64 8.77
C TYR A 18 -0.81 11.72 9.67
N LEU A 19 -0.57 10.47 9.26
CA LEU A 19 0.25 9.55 10.04
C LEU A 19 1.70 10.00 10.12
N SER A 20 2.27 10.51 9.03
CA SER A 20 3.65 11.01 9.04
C SER A 20 3.82 12.21 9.96
N GLU A 21 2.85 13.13 9.96
CA GLU A 21 2.83 14.31 10.83
C GLU A 21 2.60 13.92 12.28
N THR A 22 1.67 13.00 12.54
CA THR A 22 1.26 12.63 13.91
C THR A 22 2.23 11.67 14.57
N LEU A 23 2.74 10.65 13.85
CA LEU A 23 3.62 9.63 14.40
C LEU A 23 5.10 9.97 14.24
N GLY A 24 5.46 10.95 13.41
CA GLY A 24 6.84 11.38 13.16
C GLY A 24 7.75 10.27 12.59
N LYS A 25 7.18 9.15 12.16
CA LYS A 25 7.89 7.99 11.62
C LYS A 25 7.40 7.72 10.21
N LEU A 26 8.34 7.48 9.31
CA LEU A 26 8.04 7.01 7.96
C LEU A 26 7.28 5.69 8.06
N LEU A 27 6.19 5.58 7.29
CA LEU A 27 5.44 4.34 7.20
C LEU A 27 6.37 3.22 6.73
N ALA A 28 6.25 2.06 7.37
CA ALA A 28 7.06 0.90 7.02
C ALA A 28 6.76 0.50 5.57
N GLN A 29 7.72 0.76 4.69
CA GLN A 29 7.69 0.27 3.32
C GLN A 29 8.36 -1.10 3.30
N HIS A 30 7.64 -2.10 2.82
CA HIS A 30 8.16 -3.45 2.66
C HIS A 30 8.23 -3.80 1.18
N VAL A 31 9.42 -4.17 0.70
CA VAL A 31 9.57 -4.71 -0.65
C VAL A 31 9.19 -6.17 -0.62
N SER A 32 8.06 -6.51 -1.24
CA SER A 32 7.56 -7.87 -1.32
C SER A 32 7.65 -8.39 -2.74
N SER A 33 7.97 -9.66 -2.88
CA SER A 33 7.77 -10.39 -4.12
C SER A 33 6.32 -10.85 -4.17
N LEU A 34 5.52 -10.27 -5.05
CA LEU A 34 4.11 -10.63 -5.24
C LEU A 34 3.97 -11.59 -6.42
N SER A 35 3.27 -12.70 -6.20
CA SER A 35 2.81 -13.61 -7.25
C SER A 35 1.28 -13.62 -7.24
N ALA A 36 0.67 -13.34 -8.39
CA ALA A 36 -0.79 -13.40 -8.55
C ALA A 36 -1.29 -14.82 -8.86
N CYS A 37 -0.40 -15.82 -8.89
CA CYS A 37 -0.64 -17.15 -9.40
C CYS A 37 -0.25 -18.21 -8.35
N LEU A 38 -1.01 -19.32 -8.32
CA LEU A 38 -0.75 -20.46 -7.44
C LEU A 38 0.42 -21.36 -7.90
N GLN A 39 0.84 -21.26 -9.16
CA GLN A 39 1.96 -22.03 -9.74
C GLN A 39 3.14 -21.13 -10.09
N ASP A 40 4.23 -21.75 -10.54
CA ASP A 40 5.50 -21.10 -10.89
C ASP A 40 5.28 -20.05 -11.99
N CYS A 41 5.22 -18.79 -11.58
CA CYS A 41 5.00 -17.64 -12.44
C CYS A 41 5.95 -16.52 -12.04
N GLU A 42 6.20 -15.64 -13.01
CA GLU A 42 7.14 -14.54 -12.85
C GLU A 42 6.70 -13.63 -11.69
N LYS A 43 7.55 -13.53 -10.68
CA LYS A 43 7.26 -12.73 -9.49
C LYS A 43 7.60 -11.28 -9.76
N GLN A 44 6.68 -10.38 -9.46
CA GLN A 44 6.93 -8.95 -9.56
C GLN A 44 7.36 -8.41 -8.20
N SER A 45 8.40 -7.58 -8.18
CA SER A 45 8.74 -6.80 -7.00
C SER A 45 7.72 -5.68 -6.84
N ALA A 46 7.04 -5.65 -5.70
CA ALA A 46 6.12 -4.58 -5.35
C ALA A 46 6.55 -3.93 -4.04
N VAL A 47 6.47 -2.60 -3.99
CA VAL A 47 6.57 -1.85 -2.74
C VAL A 47 5.18 -1.87 -2.11
N ILE A 48 5.10 -2.44 -0.91
CA ILE A 48 3.85 -2.52 -0.14
C ILE A 48 3.96 -1.56 1.03
N THR A 49 2.92 -0.75 1.19
CA THR A 49 2.71 0.08 2.38
C THR A 49 1.55 -0.51 3.16
N CYS A 50 1.81 -1.00 4.38
CA CYS A 50 0.77 -1.53 5.26
C CYS A 50 0.18 -0.39 6.10
N LEU A 51 -1.15 -0.25 6.05
CA LEU A 51 -1.88 0.74 6.84
C LEU A 51 -2.61 0.00 7.97
N TYR A 52 -2.49 0.51 9.20
CA TYR A 52 -3.20 -0.01 10.36
C TYR A 52 -4.47 0.81 10.58
N PHE A 53 -5.63 0.26 10.25
CA PHE A 53 -6.92 0.83 10.59
C PHE A 53 -7.45 0.10 11.82
N ASP A 54 -7.78 0.85 12.88
CA ASP A 54 -8.45 0.33 14.09
C ASP A 54 -9.97 0.20 13.86
#